data_AF-A0A934ZKD1-F1
#
_entry.id   AF-A0A934ZKD1-F1
#
_cell.length_a   1.000
_cell.length_b   1.000
_cell.length_c   1.000
_cell.angle_alpha   90.00
_cell.angle_beta   90.00
_cell.angle_gamma   90.00
#
_symmetry.space_group_name_H-M   'P 1'
#
loop_
_entity.id
_entity.type
_entity.pdbx_description
1 polymer ?
#
loop_
_entity_poly.entity_id
_entity_poly.type
_entity_poly.pdbx_seq_one_letter_code
_entity_poly.pdbx_strand_id
1 'polypeptide(L)'
;MDAAGGAVRLGGPARLGATRIDIDLARGAHEPAATGEARWELLSAPVAELTLGDLDLRGALELGALHARHDRPTNVWSVLVAGADVRSLAVATRGLRAQFGHLSAHAIEAQVGVGSVQVSAVSAHARALSLDLGAMKLTAASVDVTGLRLSREAGALVVEADELTLTGVEVVDPPRAGRSDELRITALRYGPDGLSFERLDCPSLTVALEGLGAPAEPEAPSPAPPPLEEGATRRLGVDLPFLDLLEGHLAADTRVDVRLPVIQRRVATHTARLAIVAGAIDFKELEHGLSLLEDAVLDFEVEDRALVLELDALLTKKKLLAWPLDAAGVALARRGQVALRTLLQPEVTVGAPEEDEGDGELEPRVALRRVEVTGLLLEACLRGATTMPLAGGVLRLGAEDVAALASLRLQGSLVHEATPTGETTDVAVELTGLDLGADGLALDGHRLDLRGLSLGGLTDGVVTLRGARPIAARAALRDLSLRSFRWTAARRDEWI
;
A
#
# COMPACT_ATOMS: atom_id res chain seq x y z
N MET A 1 -33.13 -11.74 23.90
CA MET A 1 -32.37 -12.76 23.16
C MET A 1 -33.28 -13.25 22.06
N ASP A 2 -33.36 -12.49 20.97
CA ASP A 2 -34.07 -12.94 19.78
C ASP A 2 -33.21 -14.01 19.11
N ALA A 3 -33.75 -15.21 19.00
CA ALA A 3 -33.08 -16.29 18.28
C ALA A 3 -32.79 -15.81 16.86
N ALA A 4 -31.56 -16.02 16.39
CA ALA A 4 -31.12 -15.76 15.02
C ALA A 4 -31.80 -16.72 14.04
N GLY A 5 -33.14 -16.67 13.97
CA GLY A 5 -33.95 -17.38 13.00
C GLY A 5 -33.79 -16.70 11.66
N GLY A 6 -33.00 -17.30 10.78
CA GLY A 6 -33.02 -16.92 9.38
C GLY A 6 -34.39 -17.21 8.77
N ALA A 7 -34.85 -16.34 7.87
CA ALA A 7 -36.08 -16.56 7.13
C ALA A 7 -35.72 -16.98 5.70
N VAL A 8 -36.30 -18.08 5.23
CA VAL A 8 -36.27 -18.47 3.80
C VAL A 8 -37.63 -18.16 3.21
N ARG A 9 -37.66 -17.32 2.17
CA ARG A 9 -38.88 -17.01 1.41
C ARG A 9 -38.66 -17.42 -0.04
N LEU A 10 -39.51 -18.32 -0.52
CA LEU A 10 -39.55 -18.69 -1.95
C LEU A 10 -40.70 -17.91 -2.59
N GLY A 11 -40.37 -17.02 -3.51
CA GLY A 11 -41.31 -16.22 -4.29
C GLY A 11 -41.62 -16.88 -5.64
N GLY A 12 -42.90 -16.91 -6.02
CA GLY A 12 -43.38 -17.53 -7.25
C GLY A 12 -43.58 -19.05 -7.15
N PRO A 13 -44.02 -19.71 -8.24
CA PRO A 13 -44.25 -21.15 -8.23
C PRO A 13 -42.92 -21.89 -8.21
N ALA A 14 -42.54 -22.40 -7.04
CA ALA A 14 -41.41 -23.32 -6.91
C ALA A 14 -41.71 -24.62 -7.67
N ARG A 15 -40.73 -25.12 -8.43
CA ARG A 15 -40.79 -26.44 -9.06
C ARG A 15 -40.00 -27.41 -8.21
N LEU A 16 -40.71 -28.40 -7.67
CA LEU A 16 -40.12 -29.51 -6.93
C LEU A 16 -40.02 -30.72 -7.86
N GLY A 17 -38.84 -31.33 -7.94
CA GLY A 17 -38.66 -32.65 -8.52
C GLY A 17 -39.26 -33.75 -7.62
N ALA A 18 -38.85 -35.00 -7.83
CA ALA A 18 -39.24 -36.08 -6.95
C ALA A 18 -38.86 -35.74 -5.49
N THR A 19 -39.84 -35.88 -4.59
CA THR A 19 -39.73 -35.46 -3.18
C THR A 19 -40.01 -36.64 -2.27
N ARG A 20 -39.16 -36.86 -1.26
CA ARG A 20 -39.37 -37.84 -0.19
C ARG A 20 -39.15 -37.18 1.16
N ILE A 21 -40.13 -37.30 2.06
CA ILE A 21 -40.07 -36.76 3.42
C ILE A 21 -40.35 -37.90 4.39
N ASP A 22 -39.38 -38.25 5.21
CA ASP A 22 -39.48 -39.27 6.24
C ASP A 22 -39.45 -38.58 7.61
N ILE A 23 -40.54 -38.66 8.37
CA ILE A 23 -40.67 -38.05 9.70
C ILE A 23 -40.86 -39.16 10.73
N ASP A 24 -39.94 -39.22 11.69
CA ASP A 24 -40.06 -40.12 12.84
C ASP A 24 -40.56 -39.36 14.07
N LEU A 25 -41.70 -39.79 14.58
CA LEU A 25 -42.39 -39.22 15.74
C LEU A 25 -42.23 -40.18 16.91
N ALA A 26 -41.44 -39.79 17.91
CA ALA A 26 -41.26 -40.58 19.12
C ALA A 26 -42.59 -40.61 19.91
N ARG A 27 -43.26 -41.77 19.94
CA ARG A 27 -44.47 -41.95 20.76
C ARG A 27 -44.07 -42.09 22.24
N GLY A 28 -44.55 -41.16 23.08
CA GLY A 28 -44.57 -41.35 24.54
C GLY A 28 -43.67 -40.43 25.38
N ALA A 29 -42.95 -39.47 24.80
CA ALA A 29 -42.24 -38.44 25.56
C ALA A 29 -43.16 -37.21 25.76
N HIS A 30 -43.13 -36.59 26.95
CA HIS A 30 -43.90 -35.38 27.28
C HIS A 30 -43.50 -34.14 26.46
N GLU A 31 -42.48 -34.25 25.62
CA GLU A 31 -42.13 -33.28 24.59
C GLU A 31 -42.20 -33.96 23.21
N PRO A 32 -43.04 -33.49 22.28
CA PRO A 32 -43.08 -34.03 20.92
C PRO A 32 -41.78 -33.68 20.22
N ALA A 33 -40.87 -34.64 20.20
CA ALA A 33 -39.63 -34.53 19.47
C ALA A 33 -39.82 -35.24 18.12
N ALA A 34 -39.62 -34.53 17.01
CA ALA A 34 -39.66 -35.04 15.63
C ALA A 34 -38.25 -35.00 15.01
N THR A 35 -37.85 -36.09 14.33
CA THR A 35 -36.60 -36.20 13.56
C THR A 35 -37.09 -36.31 12.14
N GLY A 36 -36.54 -35.48 11.25
CA GLY A 36 -36.98 -35.41 9.87
C GLY A 36 -35.80 -35.62 8.94
N GLU A 37 -36.06 -36.38 7.89
CA GLU A 37 -35.23 -36.43 6.70
C GLU A 37 -36.07 -36.01 5.51
N ALA A 38 -35.51 -35.14 4.66
CA ALA A 38 -36.16 -34.72 3.44
C ALA A 38 -35.17 -34.75 2.27
N ARG A 39 -35.61 -35.32 1.14
CA ARG A 39 -34.83 -35.47 -0.08
C ARG A 39 -35.59 -34.92 -1.28
N TRP A 40 -34.90 -34.17 -2.11
CA TRP A 40 -35.39 -33.64 -3.38
C TRP A 40 -34.36 -33.91 -4.48
N GLU A 41 -34.80 -34.31 -5.67
CA GLU A 41 -33.89 -34.44 -6.82
C GLU A 41 -33.53 -33.09 -7.45
N LEU A 42 -34.46 -32.13 -7.41
CA LEU A 42 -34.32 -30.79 -7.95
C LEU A 42 -35.24 -29.84 -7.19
N LEU A 43 -34.74 -28.65 -6.84
CA LEU A 43 -35.52 -27.52 -6.34
C LEU A 43 -35.21 -26.30 -7.20
N SER A 44 -36.21 -25.78 -7.91
CA SER A 44 -36.09 -24.54 -8.67
C SER A 44 -37.07 -23.49 -8.16
N ALA A 45 -36.55 -22.32 -7.81
CA ALA A 45 -37.33 -21.17 -7.36
C ALA A 45 -36.93 -19.94 -8.20
N PRO A 46 -37.89 -19.27 -8.87
CA PRO A 46 -37.58 -18.11 -9.71
C PRO A 46 -37.13 -16.90 -8.88
N VAL A 47 -37.57 -16.83 -7.61
CA VAL A 47 -37.10 -15.87 -6.62
C VAL A 47 -36.94 -16.62 -5.30
N ALA A 48 -35.72 -16.66 -4.78
CA ALA A 48 -35.41 -17.10 -3.43
C ALA A 48 -34.84 -15.90 -2.68
N GLU A 49 -35.38 -15.63 -1.50
CA GLU A 49 -34.81 -14.70 -0.52
C GLU A 49 -34.39 -15.52 0.70
N LEU A 50 -33.12 -15.43 1.07
CA LEU A 50 -32.58 -16.05 2.28
C LEU A 50 -31.93 -14.98 3.13
N THR A 51 -32.47 -14.75 4.33
CA THR A 51 -31.89 -13.84 5.31
C THR A 51 -31.26 -14.66 6.43
N LEU A 52 -29.94 -14.53 6.64
CA LEU A 52 -29.17 -15.19 7.70
C LEU A 52 -28.44 -14.14 8.56
N GLY A 53 -29.11 -13.63 9.59
CA GLY A 53 -28.58 -12.52 10.39
C GLY A 53 -28.47 -11.25 9.54
N ASP A 54 -27.25 -10.74 9.38
CA ASP A 54 -26.97 -9.55 8.55
C ASP A 54 -26.76 -9.89 7.08
N LEU A 55 -26.81 -11.17 6.69
CA LEU A 55 -26.65 -11.64 5.32
C LEU A 55 -28.03 -11.71 4.64
N ASP A 56 -28.26 -10.91 3.60
CA ASP A 56 -29.45 -11.02 2.74
C ASP A 56 -29.04 -11.55 1.36
N LEU A 57 -29.61 -12.67 0.94
CA LEU A 57 -29.39 -13.31 -0.36
C LEU A 57 -30.67 -13.24 -1.19
N ARG A 58 -30.59 -12.75 -2.42
CA ARG A 58 -31.74 -12.72 -3.34
C ARG A 58 -31.33 -13.16 -4.74
N GLY A 59 -32.14 -14.04 -5.36
CA GLY A 59 -31.86 -14.55 -6.70
C GLY A 59 -32.79 -15.63 -7.20
N ALA A 60 -32.72 -15.94 -8.51
CA ALA A 60 -33.27 -17.17 -9.04
C ALA A 60 -32.34 -18.33 -8.66
N LEU A 61 -32.90 -19.38 -8.07
CA LEU A 61 -32.18 -20.47 -7.45
C LEU A 61 -32.56 -21.81 -8.09
N GLU A 62 -31.56 -22.57 -8.50
CA GLU A 62 -31.70 -23.96 -8.88
C GLU A 62 -30.75 -24.82 -8.05
N LEU A 63 -31.30 -25.72 -7.25
CA LEU A 63 -30.54 -26.69 -6.47
C LEU A 63 -30.74 -28.06 -7.10
N GLY A 64 -29.64 -28.78 -7.33
CA GLY A 64 -29.66 -30.20 -7.67
C GLY A 64 -30.12 -31.06 -6.49
N ALA A 65 -29.68 -32.32 -6.46
CA ALA A 65 -30.07 -33.25 -5.39
C ALA A 65 -29.79 -32.65 -4.00
N LEU A 66 -30.86 -32.50 -3.22
CA LEU A 66 -30.85 -31.91 -1.89
C LEU A 66 -31.28 -32.96 -0.86
N HIS A 67 -30.51 -33.07 0.22
CA HIS A 67 -30.79 -33.95 1.34
C HIS A 67 -30.64 -33.16 2.64
N ALA A 68 -31.75 -32.99 3.37
CA ALA A 68 -31.78 -32.34 4.67
C ALA A 68 -32.09 -33.36 5.77
N ARG A 69 -31.31 -33.34 6.85
CA ARG A 69 -31.49 -34.18 8.04
C ARG A 69 -31.45 -33.33 9.30
N HIS A 70 -32.43 -33.48 10.19
CA HIS A 70 -32.41 -32.85 11.52
C HIS A 70 -31.87 -33.83 12.56
N ASP A 71 -30.79 -33.44 13.23
CA ASP A 71 -30.20 -34.20 14.34
C ASP A 71 -30.63 -33.58 15.68
N ARG A 72 -31.40 -34.34 16.46
CA ARG A 72 -32.04 -33.82 17.69
C ARG A 72 -31.10 -33.59 18.86
N PRO A 73 -30.17 -34.48 19.23
CA PRO A 73 -29.31 -34.28 20.39
C PRO A 73 -28.51 -32.98 20.31
N THR A 74 -28.21 -32.55 19.08
CA THR A 74 -27.46 -31.33 18.78
C THR A 74 -28.37 -30.16 18.37
N ASN A 75 -29.63 -30.43 18.02
CA ASN A 75 -30.56 -29.51 17.37
C ASN A 75 -29.94 -28.83 16.12
N VAL A 76 -29.21 -29.62 15.33
CA VAL A 76 -28.53 -29.17 14.12
C VAL A 76 -29.20 -29.77 12.89
N TRP A 77 -29.43 -28.94 11.88
CA TRP A 77 -29.78 -29.37 10.55
C TRP A 77 -28.53 -29.58 9.71
N SER A 78 -28.37 -30.76 9.13
CA SER A 78 -27.37 -31.06 8.11
C SER A 78 -28.05 -31.04 6.75
N VAL A 79 -27.61 -30.15 5.86
CA VAL A 79 -28.11 -30.04 4.49
C VAL A 79 -26.98 -30.32 3.52
N LEU A 80 -27.19 -31.28 2.63
CA LEU A 80 -26.28 -31.63 1.55
C LEU A 80 -26.93 -31.25 0.23
N VAL A 81 -26.22 -30.52 -0.63
CA VAL A 81 -26.67 -30.14 -1.96
C VAL A 81 -25.60 -30.50 -2.98
N ALA A 82 -25.95 -31.33 -3.96
CA ALA A 82 -24.99 -31.78 -4.98
C ALA A 82 -24.45 -30.60 -5.82
N GLY A 83 -25.31 -29.64 -6.13
CA GLY A 83 -24.92 -28.39 -6.75
C GLY A 83 -25.99 -27.32 -6.64
N ALA A 84 -25.57 -26.06 -6.71
CA ALA A 84 -26.44 -24.90 -6.77
C ALA A 84 -26.06 -24.04 -7.97
N ASP A 85 -27.05 -23.50 -8.68
CA ASP A 85 -26.90 -22.49 -9.72
C ASP A 85 -27.80 -21.31 -9.37
N VAL A 86 -27.20 -20.13 -9.32
CA VAL A 86 -27.84 -18.86 -8.97
C VAL A 86 -27.53 -17.84 -10.04
N ARG A 87 -28.55 -17.38 -10.77
CA ARG A 87 -28.38 -16.44 -11.90
C ARG A 87 -28.08 -15.00 -11.49
N SER A 88 -28.36 -14.63 -10.26
CA SER A 88 -27.98 -13.33 -9.73
C SER A 88 -28.02 -13.47 -8.22
N LEU A 89 -26.94 -13.08 -7.56
CA LEU A 89 -26.87 -13.11 -6.10
C LEU A 89 -26.40 -11.74 -5.64
N ALA A 90 -27.24 -11.08 -4.85
CA ALA A 90 -26.81 -9.94 -4.04
C ALA A 90 -26.56 -10.42 -2.62
N VAL A 91 -25.45 -9.99 -2.04
CA VAL A 91 -25.11 -10.18 -0.64
C VAL A 91 -24.85 -8.81 -0.04
N ALA A 92 -25.51 -8.48 1.06
CA ALA A 92 -25.19 -7.28 1.83
C ALA A 92 -24.89 -7.68 3.26
N THR A 93 -23.86 -7.08 3.85
CA THR A 93 -23.57 -7.09 5.29
C THR A 93 -23.12 -5.68 5.72
N ARG A 94 -22.84 -5.47 7.00
CA ARG A 94 -22.35 -4.17 7.47
C ARG A 94 -20.97 -3.86 6.89
N GLY A 95 -20.91 -2.94 5.93
CA GLY A 95 -19.66 -2.47 5.31
C GLY A 95 -19.22 -3.24 4.06
N LEU A 96 -19.98 -4.25 3.64
CA LEU A 96 -19.71 -5.04 2.44
C LEU A 96 -20.99 -5.23 1.64
N ARG A 97 -20.93 -4.97 0.33
CA ARG A 97 -21.96 -5.41 -0.63
C ARG A 97 -21.30 -6.20 -1.73
N ALA A 98 -21.78 -7.40 -1.98
CA ALA A 98 -21.36 -8.22 -3.10
C ALA A 98 -22.52 -8.42 -4.07
N GLN A 99 -22.21 -8.39 -5.35
CA GLN A 99 -23.12 -8.76 -6.42
C GLN A 99 -22.42 -9.74 -7.34
N PHE A 100 -23.13 -10.81 -7.70
CA PHE A 100 -22.68 -11.81 -8.63
C PHE A 100 -23.70 -11.89 -9.78
N GLY A 101 -23.21 -11.82 -11.01
CA GLY A 101 -24.04 -12.00 -12.21
C GLY A 101 -24.35 -13.46 -12.51
N HIS A 102 -23.63 -14.40 -11.91
CA HIS A 102 -23.91 -15.83 -11.88
C HIS A 102 -23.05 -16.48 -10.79
N LEU A 103 -23.58 -17.47 -10.08
CA LEU A 103 -22.86 -18.26 -9.08
C LEU A 103 -23.28 -19.72 -9.23
N SER A 104 -22.31 -20.60 -9.44
CA SER A 104 -22.48 -22.05 -9.38
C SER A 104 -21.60 -22.63 -8.29
N ALA A 105 -22.12 -23.52 -7.45
CA ALA A 105 -21.35 -24.20 -6.41
C ALA A 105 -21.61 -25.70 -6.43
N HIS A 106 -20.61 -26.50 -6.06
CA HIS A 106 -20.66 -27.96 -6.09
C HIS A 106 -20.36 -28.56 -4.72
N ALA A 107 -21.06 -29.65 -4.40
CA ALA A 107 -20.95 -30.40 -3.15
C ALA A 107 -21.01 -29.46 -1.92
N ILE A 108 -22.17 -28.83 -1.75
CA ILE A 108 -22.44 -27.90 -0.67
C ILE A 108 -22.90 -28.69 0.54
N GLU A 109 -22.26 -28.44 1.67
CA GLU A 109 -22.68 -28.95 2.98
C GLU A 109 -23.01 -27.76 3.88
N ALA A 110 -24.14 -27.78 4.55
CA ALA A 110 -24.52 -26.78 5.53
C ALA A 110 -24.92 -27.42 6.84
N GLN A 111 -24.40 -26.88 7.94
CA GLN A 111 -24.78 -27.19 9.30
C GLN A 111 -25.42 -25.95 9.92
N VAL A 112 -26.69 -26.06 10.30
CA VAL A 112 -27.47 -24.95 10.86
C VAL A 112 -27.97 -25.35 12.24
N GLY A 113 -27.41 -24.72 13.28
CA GLY A 113 -27.78 -24.90 14.68
C GLY A 113 -28.32 -23.62 15.30
N VAL A 114 -28.61 -23.67 16.60
CA VAL A 114 -29.04 -22.48 17.35
C VAL A 114 -27.89 -21.48 17.45
N GLY A 115 -27.92 -20.44 16.62
CA GLY A 115 -26.92 -19.37 16.62
C GLY A 115 -25.63 -19.67 15.84
N SER A 116 -25.49 -20.87 15.28
CA SER A 116 -24.36 -21.27 14.42
C SER A 116 -24.85 -21.62 13.02
N VAL A 117 -24.11 -21.14 12.03
CA VAL A 117 -24.26 -21.52 10.63
C VAL A 117 -22.86 -21.80 10.12
N GLN A 118 -22.67 -22.98 9.56
CA GLN A 118 -21.47 -23.35 8.81
C GLN A 118 -21.91 -23.85 7.45
N VAL A 119 -21.33 -23.31 6.39
CA VAL A 119 -21.55 -23.72 5.00
C VAL A 119 -20.19 -24.00 4.40
N SER A 120 -20.02 -25.13 3.74
CA SER A 120 -18.83 -25.44 2.96
C SER A 120 -19.21 -25.86 1.56
N ALA A 121 -18.39 -25.50 0.58
CA ALA A 121 -18.50 -25.97 -0.78
C ALA A 121 -17.13 -26.43 -1.26
N VAL A 122 -17.06 -27.57 -1.94
CA VAL A 122 -15.81 -28.08 -2.50
C VAL A 122 -15.27 -27.12 -3.55
N SER A 123 -16.16 -26.60 -4.40
CA SER A 123 -15.83 -25.55 -5.36
C SER A 123 -17.01 -24.61 -5.59
N ALA A 124 -16.70 -23.36 -5.93
CA ALA A 124 -17.65 -22.37 -6.39
C ALA A 124 -17.04 -21.58 -7.55
N HIS A 125 -17.85 -21.29 -8.56
CA HIS A 125 -17.51 -20.42 -9.68
C HIS A 125 -18.54 -19.28 -9.73
N ALA A 126 -18.07 -18.05 -9.87
CA ALA A 126 -18.94 -16.90 -10.05
C ALA A 126 -18.47 -16.04 -11.22
N ARG A 127 -19.42 -15.30 -11.82
CA ARG A 127 -19.16 -14.36 -12.91
C ARG A 127 -19.66 -12.98 -12.56
N ALA A 128 -18.98 -11.97 -13.10
CA ALA A 128 -19.29 -10.56 -12.92
C ALA A 128 -19.46 -10.22 -11.43
N LEU A 129 -18.42 -10.49 -10.64
CA LEU A 129 -18.35 -10.07 -9.25
C LEU A 129 -18.20 -8.55 -9.19
N SER A 130 -19.01 -7.91 -8.35
CA SER A 130 -18.81 -6.54 -7.87
C SER A 130 -18.87 -6.54 -6.36
N LEU A 131 -17.80 -6.09 -5.71
CA LEU A 131 -17.69 -5.89 -4.26
C LEU A 131 -17.55 -4.40 -3.97
N ASP A 132 -18.44 -3.86 -3.15
CA ASP A 132 -18.31 -2.52 -2.57
C ASP A 132 -17.92 -2.65 -1.10
N LEU A 133 -16.77 -2.08 -0.75
CA LEU A 133 -16.12 -2.12 0.56
C LEU A 133 -15.88 -0.67 1.03
N GLY A 134 -16.95 0.02 1.39
CA GLY A 134 -16.90 1.44 1.75
C GLY A 134 -16.60 2.32 0.52
N ALA A 135 -15.43 2.96 0.51
CA ALA A 135 -14.96 3.78 -0.63
C ALA A 135 -14.30 2.94 -1.74
N MET A 136 -13.85 1.73 -1.41
CA MET A 136 -13.22 0.81 -2.35
C MET A 136 -14.27 -0.01 -3.09
N LYS A 137 -14.10 -0.12 -4.41
CA LYS A 137 -14.85 -1.02 -5.28
C LYS A 137 -13.90 -2.01 -5.92
N LEU A 138 -14.23 -3.29 -5.86
CA LEU A 138 -13.53 -4.36 -6.59
C LEU A 138 -14.50 -5.01 -7.57
N THR A 139 -14.08 -5.21 -8.80
CA THR A 139 -14.79 -6.02 -9.78
C THR A 139 -13.90 -7.15 -10.27
N ALA A 140 -14.51 -8.29 -10.62
CA ALA A 140 -13.83 -9.40 -11.27
C ALA A 140 -14.74 -10.02 -12.32
N ALA A 141 -14.19 -10.35 -13.48
CA ALA A 141 -14.90 -11.02 -14.57
C ALA A 141 -15.34 -12.43 -14.15
N SER A 142 -14.44 -13.19 -13.51
CA SER A 142 -14.76 -14.46 -12.87
C SER A 142 -14.06 -14.62 -11.53
N VAL A 143 -14.62 -15.52 -10.72
CA VAL A 143 -14.12 -15.93 -9.42
C VAL A 143 -14.21 -17.44 -9.35
N ASP A 144 -13.11 -18.10 -9.11
CA ASP A 144 -13.03 -19.54 -8.89
C ASP A 144 -12.54 -19.77 -7.46
N VAL A 145 -13.29 -20.52 -6.67
CA VAL A 145 -13.01 -20.79 -5.27
C VAL A 145 -12.98 -22.29 -5.04
N THR A 146 -11.94 -22.77 -4.36
CA THR A 146 -11.82 -24.16 -3.91
C THR A 146 -11.80 -24.18 -2.38
N GLY A 147 -12.52 -25.15 -1.80
CA GLY A 147 -12.57 -25.33 -0.35
C GLY A 147 -13.19 -24.15 0.39
N LEU A 148 -14.24 -23.54 -0.18
CA LEU A 148 -14.94 -22.43 0.45
C LEU A 148 -15.58 -22.88 1.76
N ARG A 149 -15.36 -22.14 2.84
CA ARG A 149 -16.03 -22.31 4.13
C ARG A 149 -16.54 -20.96 4.61
N LEU A 150 -17.82 -20.91 4.94
CA LEU A 150 -18.48 -19.78 5.55
C LEU A 150 -18.93 -20.22 6.94
N SER A 151 -18.52 -19.52 7.97
CA SER A 151 -18.95 -19.80 9.34
C SER A 151 -19.32 -18.52 10.06
N ARG A 152 -19.99 -18.66 11.21
CA ARG A 152 -20.26 -17.54 12.11
C ARG A 152 -19.50 -17.72 13.41
N GLU A 153 -18.52 -16.87 13.67
CA GLU A 153 -17.72 -16.86 14.90
C GLU A 153 -17.98 -15.57 15.67
N ALA A 154 -18.35 -15.69 16.96
CA ALA A 154 -18.69 -14.54 17.82
C ALA A 154 -19.71 -13.56 17.22
N GLY A 155 -20.62 -14.05 16.37
CA GLY A 155 -21.63 -13.23 15.69
C GLY A 155 -21.18 -12.59 14.38
N ALA A 156 -19.90 -12.67 14.02
CA ALA A 156 -19.34 -12.19 12.76
C ALA A 156 -19.25 -13.31 11.71
N LEU A 157 -19.34 -12.94 10.43
CA LEU A 157 -19.10 -13.84 9.31
C LEU A 157 -17.59 -14.09 9.18
N VAL A 158 -17.21 -15.36 9.07
CA VAL A 158 -15.86 -15.80 8.72
C VAL A 158 -15.91 -16.50 7.36
N VAL A 159 -15.01 -16.12 6.47
CA VAL A 159 -14.87 -16.67 5.13
C VAL A 159 -13.48 -17.27 5.00
N GLU A 160 -13.41 -18.54 4.66
CA GLU A 160 -12.16 -19.23 4.36
C GLU A 160 -12.21 -19.82 2.95
N ALA A 161 -11.07 -19.85 2.27
CA ALA A 161 -10.92 -20.57 1.01
C ALA A 161 -9.51 -21.14 0.92
N ASP A 162 -9.39 -22.40 0.49
CA ASP A 162 -8.11 -23.04 0.27
C ASP A 162 -7.40 -22.40 -0.93
N GLU A 163 -8.15 -22.11 -1.99
CA GLU A 163 -7.68 -21.39 -3.18
C GLU A 163 -8.78 -20.46 -3.72
N LEU A 164 -8.39 -19.25 -4.12
CA LEU A 164 -9.24 -18.24 -4.73
C LEU A 164 -8.51 -17.66 -5.94
N THR A 165 -9.10 -17.81 -7.13
CA THR A 165 -8.61 -17.21 -8.37
C THR A 165 -9.61 -16.18 -8.86
N LEU A 166 -9.15 -14.95 -9.07
CA LEU A 166 -9.94 -13.86 -9.63
C LEU A 166 -9.39 -13.52 -11.01
N THR A 167 -10.25 -13.40 -12.02
CA THR A 167 -9.83 -12.98 -13.37
C THR A 167 -10.45 -11.64 -13.76
N GLY A 168 -9.73 -10.85 -14.55
CA GLY A 168 -10.17 -9.52 -14.99
C GLY A 168 -10.52 -8.62 -13.81
N VAL A 169 -9.58 -8.51 -12.86
CA VAL A 169 -9.74 -7.79 -11.61
C VAL A 169 -9.51 -6.30 -11.83
N GLU A 170 -10.44 -5.48 -11.38
CA GLU A 170 -10.25 -4.03 -11.27
C GLU A 170 -10.57 -3.60 -9.84
N VAL A 171 -9.69 -2.80 -9.26
CA VAL A 171 -9.86 -2.21 -7.93
C VAL A 171 -9.83 -0.70 -8.09
N VAL A 172 -10.83 -0.02 -7.52
CA VAL A 172 -10.95 1.43 -7.54
C VAL A 172 -11.21 1.89 -6.12
N ASP A 173 -10.25 2.59 -5.53
CA ASP A 173 -10.31 3.20 -4.20
C ASP A 173 -9.78 4.64 -4.33
N PRO A 174 -10.58 5.59 -4.85
CA PRO A 174 -10.07 6.89 -5.27
C PRO A 174 -9.28 7.57 -4.14
N PRO A 175 -8.06 8.04 -4.41
CA PRO A 175 -7.46 8.30 -5.73
C PRO A 175 -6.62 7.15 -6.32
N ARG A 176 -6.82 5.92 -5.87
CA ARG A 176 -6.05 4.72 -6.22
C ARG A 176 -6.85 3.84 -7.18
N ALA A 177 -6.17 3.27 -8.17
CA ALA A 177 -6.75 2.28 -9.06
C ALA A 177 -5.73 1.18 -9.38
N GLY A 178 -6.23 -0.04 -9.55
CA GLY A 178 -5.42 -1.22 -9.89
C GLY A 178 -6.17 -2.12 -10.86
N ARG A 179 -5.45 -2.74 -11.79
CA ARG A 179 -6.01 -3.73 -12.70
C ARG A 179 -5.06 -4.91 -12.88
N SER A 180 -5.60 -6.12 -12.79
CA SER A 180 -4.88 -7.36 -13.03
C SER A 180 -5.73 -8.30 -13.87
N ASP A 181 -5.09 -9.05 -14.77
CA ASP A 181 -5.79 -10.08 -15.52
C ASP A 181 -6.10 -11.30 -14.65
N GLU A 182 -5.25 -11.57 -13.65
CA GLU A 182 -5.38 -12.73 -12.77
C GLU A 182 -4.74 -12.48 -11.40
N LEU A 183 -5.49 -12.79 -10.33
CA LEU A 183 -5.00 -12.86 -8.96
C LEU A 183 -5.27 -14.25 -8.40
N ARG A 184 -4.25 -14.90 -7.84
CA ARG A 184 -4.37 -16.18 -7.14
C ARG A 184 -4.06 -15.99 -5.67
N ILE A 185 -4.94 -16.46 -4.79
CA ILE A 185 -4.81 -16.35 -3.35
C ILE A 185 -4.96 -17.74 -2.74
N THR A 186 -4.02 -18.13 -1.88
CA THR A 186 -3.99 -19.42 -1.19
C THR A 186 -4.22 -19.25 0.29
N ALA A 187 -5.06 -20.13 0.87
CA ALA A 187 -5.42 -20.15 2.28
C ALA A 187 -5.95 -18.79 2.78
N LEU A 188 -6.93 -18.24 2.05
CA LEU A 188 -7.61 -17.00 2.42
C LEU A 188 -8.42 -17.22 3.70
N ARG A 189 -8.33 -16.28 4.64
CA ARG A 189 -9.24 -16.15 5.78
C ARG A 189 -9.60 -14.68 5.98
N TYR A 190 -10.89 -14.39 6.00
CA TYR A 190 -11.46 -13.08 6.33
C TYR A 190 -12.44 -13.24 7.50
N GLY A 191 -12.37 -12.37 8.49
CA GLY A 191 -13.25 -12.45 9.65
C GLY A 191 -13.06 -11.27 10.63
N PRO A 192 -13.49 -11.41 11.90
CA PRO A 192 -13.41 -10.33 12.88
C PRO A 192 -11.96 -9.90 13.20
N ASP A 193 -11.01 -10.82 13.05
CA ASP A 193 -9.58 -10.52 13.25
C ASP A 193 -8.95 -9.78 12.06
N GLY A 194 -9.65 -9.68 10.93
CA GLY A 194 -9.19 -9.01 9.71
C GLY A 194 -9.03 -9.96 8.53
N LEU A 195 -8.08 -9.65 7.64
CA LEU A 195 -7.79 -10.38 6.40
C LEU A 195 -6.43 -11.06 6.53
N SER A 196 -6.35 -12.33 6.15
CA SER A 196 -5.08 -13.05 6.06
C SER A 196 -5.07 -14.05 4.91
N PHE A 197 -3.87 -14.32 4.38
CA PHE A 197 -3.66 -15.39 3.41
C PHE A 197 -2.20 -15.88 3.46
N GLU A 198 -1.97 -17.13 3.06
CA GLU A 198 -0.63 -17.69 3.00
C GLU A 198 0.16 -17.15 1.80
N ARG A 199 -0.50 -17.05 0.65
CA ARG A 199 0.14 -16.62 -0.59
C ARG A 199 -0.82 -15.82 -1.46
N LEU A 200 -0.31 -14.78 -2.11
CA LEU A 200 -0.96 -14.11 -3.23
C LEU A 200 0.02 -14.02 -4.38
N ASP A 201 -0.35 -14.50 -5.56
CA ASP A 201 0.42 -14.32 -6.78
C ASP A 201 -0.39 -13.50 -7.79
N CYS A 202 0.31 -12.55 -8.41
CA CYS A 202 -0.24 -11.65 -9.41
C CYS A 202 0.81 -11.49 -10.53
N PRO A 203 0.64 -12.20 -11.66
CA PRO A 203 1.60 -12.15 -12.76
C PRO A 203 1.75 -10.75 -13.37
N SER A 204 0.64 -10.00 -13.46
CA SER A 204 0.60 -8.64 -13.98
C SER A 204 -0.36 -7.76 -13.17
N LEU A 205 0.10 -6.59 -12.75
CA LEU A 205 -0.73 -5.58 -12.07
C LEU A 205 -0.38 -4.18 -12.59
N THR A 206 -1.34 -3.50 -13.19
CA THR A 206 -1.21 -2.08 -13.48
C THR A 206 -1.75 -1.29 -12.31
N VAL A 207 -0.97 -0.37 -11.77
CA VAL A 207 -1.37 0.53 -10.68
C VAL A 207 -1.35 1.99 -11.14
N ALA A 208 -2.31 2.76 -10.64
CA ALA A 208 -2.36 4.21 -10.77
C ALA A 208 -2.70 4.81 -9.40
N LEU A 209 -1.91 5.80 -9.00
CA LEU A 209 -2.05 6.56 -7.77
C LEU A 209 -2.13 8.02 -8.16
N GLU A 210 -3.23 8.68 -7.81
CA GLU A 210 -3.38 10.13 -7.95
C GLU A 210 -3.39 10.80 -6.57
N GLY A 211 -3.27 12.13 -6.54
CA GLY A 211 -3.37 12.89 -5.30
C GLY A 211 -2.28 12.56 -4.27
N LEU A 212 -1.13 12.04 -4.72
CA LEU A 212 0.03 11.87 -3.85
C LEU A 212 0.39 13.26 -3.30
N GLY A 213 0.46 13.40 -1.98
CA GLY A 213 0.68 14.70 -1.39
C GLY A 213 -0.44 15.73 -1.64
N ALA A 214 -1.72 15.33 -1.68
CA ALA A 214 -2.73 16.28 -1.22
C ALA A 214 -2.38 16.68 0.23
N PRO A 215 -2.27 17.97 0.58
CA PRO A 215 -2.22 18.33 1.99
C PRO A 215 -3.44 17.71 2.67
N ALA A 216 -3.27 17.18 3.89
CA ALA A 216 -4.42 16.95 4.76
C ALA A 216 -5.30 18.22 4.70
N GLU A 217 -6.62 18.05 4.61
CA GLU A 217 -7.58 19.16 4.58
C GLU A 217 -7.09 20.27 5.51
N PRO A 218 -7.07 21.54 5.06
CA PRO A 218 -6.50 22.61 5.85
C PRO A 218 -7.20 22.63 7.21
N GLU A 219 -6.48 22.18 8.25
CA GLU A 219 -6.87 22.45 9.63
C GLU A 219 -7.13 23.96 9.70
N ALA A 220 -8.22 24.31 10.39
CA ALA A 220 -8.64 25.68 10.63
C ALA A 220 -7.42 26.59 10.87
N PRO A 221 -7.40 27.82 10.31
CA PRO A 221 -6.21 28.66 10.21
C PRO A 221 -5.38 28.58 11.50
N SER A 222 -4.30 27.83 11.41
CA SER A 222 -3.37 27.68 12.53
C SER A 222 -2.90 29.09 12.90
N PRO A 223 -2.87 29.46 14.19
CA PRO A 223 -2.34 30.75 14.61
C PRO A 223 -0.98 30.98 13.95
N ALA A 224 -0.71 32.24 13.58
CA ALA A 224 0.50 32.62 12.84
C ALA A 224 1.70 31.82 13.32
N PRO A 225 2.45 31.16 12.41
CA PRO A 225 3.54 30.27 12.80
C PRO A 225 4.44 31.04 13.77
N PRO A 226 4.79 30.46 14.93
CA PRO A 226 5.75 31.10 15.81
C PRO A 226 7.01 31.42 15.00
N PRO A 227 7.69 32.54 15.27
CA PRO A 227 8.94 32.86 14.59
C PRO A 227 9.83 31.63 14.65
N LEU A 228 10.33 31.21 13.48
CA LEU A 228 11.30 30.12 13.38
C LEU A 228 12.42 30.42 14.37
N GLU A 229 12.51 29.65 15.46
CA GLU A 229 13.66 29.74 16.34
C GLU A 229 14.90 29.47 15.50
N GLU A 230 15.84 30.42 15.53
CA GLU A 230 17.13 30.29 14.86
C GLU A 230 17.80 29.00 15.34
N GLY A 231 18.04 28.07 14.40
CA GLY A 231 18.67 26.77 14.69
C GLY A 231 17.73 25.55 14.76
N ALA A 232 16.43 25.70 14.50
CA ALA A 232 15.52 24.55 14.40
C ALA A 232 15.85 23.65 13.19
N THR A 233 16.65 22.61 13.42
CA THR A 233 16.95 21.58 12.43
C THR A 233 15.69 20.81 12.06
N ARG A 234 15.23 20.93 10.81
CA ARG A 234 14.27 19.98 10.23
C ARG A 234 15.01 18.67 9.97
N ARG A 235 15.22 17.87 11.00
CA ARG A 235 15.60 16.47 10.84
C ARG A 235 14.44 15.77 10.12
N LEU A 236 14.75 15.05 9.04
CA LEU A 236 13.81 14.06 8.54
C LEU A 236 13.51 13.12 9.72
N GLY A 237 12.24 13.06 10.13
CA GLY A 237 11.81 12.26 11.29
C GLY A 237 11.90 10.75 11.08
N VAL A 238 12.59 10.31 10.02
CA VAL A 238 12.73 8.91 9.60
C VAL A 238 14.20 8.65 9.30
N ASP A 239 14.77 7.68 10.01
CA ASP A 239 16.10 7.15 9.70
C ASP A 239 16.02 6.23 8.47
N LEU A 240 16.95 6.39 7.52
CA LEU A 240 16.96 5.70 6.23
C LEU A 240 18.22 4.83 6.09
N PRO A 241 18.37 3.77 6.91
CA PRO A 241 19.61 2.98 7.00
C PRO A 241 19.95 2.23 5.70
N PHE A 242 18.97 2.06 4.81
CA PHE A 242 19.22 1.43 3.51
C PHE A 242 20.11 2.28 2.60
N LEU A 243 20.21 3.59 2.82
CA LEU A 243 21.07 4.44 2.00
C LEU A 243 22.55 4.06 2.12
N ASP A 244 22.97 3.46 3.24
CA ASP A 244 24.33 2.94 3.44
C ASP A 244 24.65 1.69 2.60
N LEU A 245 23.62 1.01 2.11
CA LEU A 245 23.74 -0.21 1.30
C LEU A 245 23.51 0.05 -0.19
N LEU A 246 23.24 1.31 -0.55
CA LEU A 246 22.99 1.69 -1.93
C LEU A 246 24.30 1.67 -2.73
N GLU A 247 24.25 1.12 -3.92
CA GLU A 247 25.34 1.21 -4.88
C GLU A 247 24.80 1.63 -6.23
N GLY A 248 25.61 2.32 -7.04
CA GLY A 248 25.19 2.73 -8.36
C GLY A 248 25.86 4.01 -8.88
N HIS A 249 25.11 4.76 -9.68
CA HIS A 249 25.57 5.99 -10.30
C HIS A 249 24.43 7.01 -10.40
N LEU A 250 24.76 8.28 -10.13
CA LEU A 250 23.88 9.42 -10.32
C LEU A 250 24.50 10.37 -11.34
N ALA A 251 23.75 10.68 -12.40
CA ALA A 251 24.06 11.74 -13.35
C ALA A 251 22.91 12.75 -13.40
N ALA A 252 23.23 14.04 -13.30
CA ALA A 252 22.27 15.12 -13.45
C ALA A 252 22.95 16.44 -13.77
N ASP A 253 22.28 17.29 -14.55
CA ASP A 253 22.69 18.67 -14.80
C ASP A 253 21.70 19.61 -14.12
N THR A 254 22.16 20.37 -13.12
CA THR A 254 21.32 21.28 -12.34
C THR A 254 21.56 22.71 -12.78
N ARG A 255 20.57 23.29 -13.45
CA ARG A 255 20.53 24.71 -13.80
C ARG A 255 19.84 25.50 -12.70
N VAL A 256 20.55 26.46 -12.13
CA VAL A 256 20.06 27.32 -11.05
C VAL A 256 19.89 28.75 -11.58
N ASP A 257 18.69 29.31 -11.44
CA ASP A 257 18.37 30.71 -11.74
C ASP A 257 18.09 31.46 -10.43
N VAL A 258 19.02 32.34 -10.07
CA VAL A 258 18.94 33.17 -8.87
C VAL A 258 18.87 34.65 -9.24
N ARG A 259 18.05 35.39 -8.49
CA ARG A 259 18.06 36.85 -8.49
C ARG A 259 19.10 37.33 -7.49
N LEU A 260 20.05 38.14 -7.97
CA LEU A 260 21.11 38.74 -7.15
C LEU A 260 20.89 40.25 -7.01
N PRO A 261 21.37 40.85 -5.89
CA PRO A 261 21.31 42.29 -5.63
C PRO A 261 21.73 43.22 -6.75
N VAL A 262 22.91 42.97 -7.31
CA VAL A 262 23.58 43.90 -8.23
C VAL A 262 23.45 43.42 -9.67
N ILE A 263 23.57 42.11 -9.88
CA ILE A 263 23.60 41.49 -11.22
C ILE A 263 22.17 41.17 -11.70
N GLN A 264 21.16 41.34 -10.84
CA GLN A 264 19.71 41.11 -11.06
C GLN A 264 19.31 39.67 -11.43
N ARG A 265 20.12 38.93 -12.18
CA ARG A 265 19.90 37.54 -12.56
C ARG A 265 21.22 36.84 -12.84
N ARG A 266 21.43 35.69 -12.21
CA ARG A 266 22.54 34.80 -12.50
C ARG A 266 21.99 33.41 -12.78
N VAL A 267 22.46 32.82 -13.86
CA VAL A 267 22.15 31.45 -14.24
C VAL A 267 23.45 30.65 -14.31
N ALA A 268 23.47 29.54 -13.61
CA ALA A 268 24.59 28.62 -13.54
C ALA A 268 24.11 27.19 -13.85
N THR A 269 24.98 26.36 -14.40
CA THR A 269 24.71 24.94 -14.64
C THR A 269 25.80 24.13 -13.95
N HIS A 270 25.39 23.24 -13.05
CA HIS A 270 26.25 22.34 -12.29
C HIS A 270 26.07 20.92 -12.79
N THR A 271 27.16 20.22 -13.08
CA THR A 271 27.18 18.86 -13.63
C THR A 271 27.55 17.88 -12.52
N ALA A 272 26.62 17.02 -12.11
CA ALA A 272 26.90 15.97 -11.15
C ALA A 272 27.02 14.62 -11.87
N ARG A 273 28.14 13.92 -11.70
CA ARG A 273 28.38 12.56 -12.21
C ARG A 273 29.05 11.76 -11.11
N LEU A 274 28.24 11.15 -10.24
CA LEU A 274 28.69 10.62 -8.96
C LEU A 274 28.56 9.10 -8.93
N ALA A 275 29.64 8.40 -8.59
CA ALA A 275 29.55 6.99 -8.23
C ALA A 275 29.03 6.85 -6.79
N ILE A 276 28.09 5.93 -6.57
CA ILE A 276 27.59 5.57 -5.24
C ILE A 276 28.21 4.23 -4.89
N VAL A 277 29.06 4.22 -3.86
CA VAL A 277 29.77 3.02 -3.41
C VAL A 277 29.52 2.84 -1.92
N ALA A 278 28.84 1.74 -1.55
CA ALA A 278 28.45 1.46 -0.16
C ALA A 278 27.79 2.67 0.52
N GLY A 279 26.83 3.26 -0.19
CA GLY A 279 26.07 4.41 0.28
C GLY A 279 26.84 5.72 0.41
N ALA A 280 28.04 5.80 -0.14
CA ALA A 280 28.85 7.02 -0.12
C ALA A 280 29.11 7.56 -1.53
N ILE A 281 29.27 8.88 -1.63
CA ILE A 281 29.71 9.58 -2.84
C ILE A 281 31.00 10.34 -2.57
N ASP A 282 31.76 10.63 -3.62
CA ASP A 282 32.88 11.56 -3.54
C ASP A 282 32.36 13.01 -3.59
N PHE A 283 32.54 13.77 -2.51
CA PHE A 283 32.07 15.16 -2.47
C PHE A 283 32.99 16.11 -3.24
N LYS A 284 34.23 15.71 -3.53
CA LYS A 284 35.12 16.48 -4.41
C LYS A 284 34.66 16.41 -5.85
N GLU A 285 34.13 15.26 -6.30
CA GLU A 285 33.50 15.18 -7.62
C GLU A 285 32.29 16.12 -7.75
N LEU A 286 31.57 16.35 -6.65
CA LEU A 286 30.47 17.31 -6.61
C LEU A 286 30.96 18.77 -6.71
N GLU A 287 32.09 19.09 -6.06
CA GLU A 287 32.78 20.37 -6.16
C GLU A 287 33.27 20.66 -7.59
N HIS A 288 34.01 19.74 -8.19
CA HIS A 288 34.53 19.86 -9.57
C HIS A 288 33.42 19.94 -10.63
N GLY A 289 32.21 19.50 -10.26
CA GLY A 289 31.01 19.58 -11.07
C GLY A 289 30.35 20.97 -11.09
N LEU A 290 30.75 21.87 -10.19
CA LEU A 290 30.22 23.23 -10.15
C LEU A 290 30.69 24.02 -11.38
N SER A 291 29.90 25.01 -11.81
CA SER A 291 30.35 25.90 -12.90
C SER A 291 31.58 26.69 -12.46
N LEU A 292 32.46 27.02 -13.42
CA LEU A 292 33.79 27.61 -13.19
C LEU A 292 33.87 28.76 -12.17
N LEU A 293 32.83 29.59 -12.05
CA LEU A 293 32.82 30.69 -11.09
C LEU A 293 32.47 30.22 -9.67
N GLU A 294 31.56 29.25 -9.58
CA GLU A 294 31.09 28.65 -8.35
C GLU A 294 32.12 27.63 -7.80
N ASP A 295 32.80 26.88 -8.68
CA ASP A 295 33.97 26.05 -8.36
C ASP A 295 35.15 26.88 -7.79
N ALA A 296 35.27 28.15 -8.20
CA ALA A 296 36.31 29.04 -7.71
C ALA A 296 36.02 29.69 -6.35
N VAL A 297 34.79 29.59 -5.84
CA VAL A 297 34.36 30.29 -4.62
C VAL A 297 33.60 29.41 -3.64
N LEU A 298 33.14 28.21 -4.02
CA LEU A 298 32.49 27.26 -3.13
C LEU A 298 33.40 26.07 -2.91
N ASP A 299 33.67 25.75 -1.66
CA ASP A 299 34.54 24.65 -1.26
C ASP A 299 33.85 23.76 -0.22
N PHE A 300 34.12 22.46 -0.28
CA PHE A 300 33.72 21.48 0.73
C PHE A 300 34.89 21.18 1.66
N GLU A 301 34.83 21.71 2.89
CA GLU A 301 35.85 21.48 3.91
C GLU A 301 35.32 20.59 5.04
N VAL A 302 36.23 19.93 5.78
CA VAL A 302 35.89 19.15 6.97
C VAL A 302 36.40 19.90 8.20
N GLU A 303 35.50 20.50 8.97
CA GLU A 303 35.82 21.29 10.16
C GLU A 303 35.00 20.82 11.36
N ASP A 304 35.61 20.70 12.53
CA ASP A 304 34.93 20.39 13.80
C ASP A 304 33.96 19.20 13.77
N ARG A 305 34.30 18.17 12.98
CA ARG A 305 33.46 16.99 12.72
C ARG A 305 32.17 17.30 11.96
N ALA A 306 32.19 18.29 11.07
CA ALA A 306 31.17 18.54 10.08
C ALA A 306 31.81 18.57 8.68
N LEU A 307 31.05 18.16 7.68
CA LEU A 307 31.30 18.56 6.29
C LEU A 307 30.66 19.94 6.14
N VAL A 308 31.42 20.95 5.74
CA VAL A 308 30.92 22.31 5.56
C VAL A 308 31.02 22.70 4.09
N LEU A 309 29.96 23.33 3.58
CA LEU A 309 30.01 24.04 2.31
C LEU A 309 30.25 25.51 2.62
N GLU A 310 31.39 26.03 2.19
CA GLU A 310 31.80 27.40 2.47
C GLU A 310 31.88 28.23 1.19
N LEU A 311 31.61 29.52 1.34
CA LEU A 311 31.95 30.53 0.36
C LEU A 311 33.35 31.08 0.68
N ASP A 312 34.34 30.70 -0.12
CA ASP A 312 35.69 31.26 -0.11
C ASP A 312 35.78 32.44 -1.09
N ALA A 313 35.37 33.61 -0.63
CA ALA A 313 35.61 34.86 -1.35
C ALA A 313 36.93 35.47 -0.87
N LEU A 314 37.67 36.12 -1.77
CA LEU A 314 39.04 36.69 -1.63
C LEU A 314 39.44 37.35 -0.29
N LEU A 315 38.52 37.62 0.65
CA LEU A 315 38.77 38.20 1.96
C LEU A 315 37.95 37.60 3.12
N THR A 316 36.99 36.69 2.89
CA THR A 316 36.11 36.13 3.93
C THR A 316 35.66 34.71 3.59
N LYS A 317 35.85 33.76 4.51
CA LYS A 317 35.20 32.45 4.49
C LYS A 317 33.84 32.52 5.20
N LYS A 318 32.77 32.12 4.53
CA LYS A 318 31.42 32.07 5.12
C LYS A 318 30.82 30.68 4.97
N LYS A 319 30.53 30.02 6.09
CA LYS A 319 29.78 28.75 6.13
C LYS A 319 28.36 28.95 5.64
N LEU A 320 27.95 28.16 4.65
CA LEU A 320 26.60 28.19 4.08
C LEU A 320 25.74 27.04 4.62
N LEU A 321 26.33 25.83 4.60
CA LEU A 321 25.71 24.61 5.09
C LEU A 321 26.74 23.82 5.90
N ALA A 322 26.26 23.12 6.92
CA ALA A 322 27.05 22.14 7.65
C ALA A 322 26.29 20.83 7.72
N TRP A 323 26.98 19.71 7.54
CA TRP A 323 26.46 18.38 7.78
C TRP A 323 27.25 17.75 8.92
N PRO A 324 26.63 17.54 10.10
CA PRO A 324 27.33 16.94 11.22
C PRO A 324 27.77 15.51 10.88
N LEU A 325 29.01 15.16 11.27
CA LEU A 325 29.62 13.87 11.04
C LEU A 325 29.86 13.16 12.36
N ASP A 326 29.46 11.89 12.43
CA ASP A 326 29.91 10.99 13.48
C ASP A 326 31.36 10.52 13.22
N ALA A 327 31.89 9.66 14.09
CA ALA A 327 33.26 9.15 13.94
C ALA A 327 33.48 8.38 12.62
N ALA A 328 32.46 7.67 12.12
CA ALA A 328 32.54 6.95 10.86
C ALA A 328 32.48 7.91 9.66
N GLY A 329 31.64 8.94 9.73
CA GLY A 329 31.52 10.03 8.78
C GLY A 329 32.83 10.82 8.65
N VAL A 330 33.49 11.16 9.77
CA VAL A 330 34.82 11.82 9.73
C VAL A 330 35.86 10.93 9.05
N ALA A 331 35.82 9.62 9.27
CA ALA A 331 36.74 8.68 8.62
C ALA A 331 36.49 8.56 7.11
N LEU A 332 35.22 8.62 6.67
CA LEU A 332 34.83 8.73 5.26
C LEU A 332 35.30 10.06 4.65
N ALA A 333 35.06 11.16 5.36
CA ALA A 333 35.35 12.50 4.86
C ALA A 333 36.85 12.74 4.64
N ARG A 334 37.71 12.14 5.47
CA ARG A 334 39.17 12.11 5.26
C ARG A 334 39.60 11.45 3.95
N ARG A 335 38.75 10.61 3.35
CA ARG A 335 38.98 9.98 2.04
C ARG A 335 38.33 10.76 0.89
N GLY A 336 37.75 11.93 1.14
CA GLY A 336 36.97 12.68 0.15
C GLY A 336 35.54 12.16 -0.03
N GLN A 337 35.05 11.30 0.87
CA GLN A 337 33.74 10.66 0.72
C GLN A 337 32.75 11.10 1.80
N VAL A 338 31.45 11.11 1.45
CA VAL A 338 30.37 11.38 2.40
C VAL A 338 29.23 10.38 2.18
N ALA A 339 28.61 9.92 3.28
CA ALA A 339 27.47 9.02 3.21
C ALA A 339 26.21 9.76 2.72
N LEU A 340 25.40 9.11 1.88
CA LEU A 340 24.16 9.67 1.34
C LEU A 340 23.18 10.07 2.45
N ARG A 341 23.06 9.25 3.52
CA ARG A 341 22.22 9.58 4.68
C ARG A 341 22.61 10.90 5.35
N THR A 342 23.90 11.25 5.34
CA THR A 342 24.41 12.49 5.94
C THR A 342 23.91 13.69 5.16
N LEU A 343 23.88 13.61 3.82
CA LEU A 343 23.44 14.70 2.94
C LEU A 343 21.96 15.05 3.10
N LEU A 344 21.16 14.17 3.70
CA LEU A 344 19.75 14.40 3.99
C LEU A 344 19.50 15.25 5.25
N GLN A 345 20.54 15.58 6.01
CA GLN A 345 20.45 16.33 7.26
C GLN A 345 21.31 17.60 7.23
N PRO A 346 21.10 18.53 6.27
CA PRO A 346 21.82 19.80 6.27
C PRO A 346 21.39 20.67 7.43
N GLU A 347 22.36 21.26 8.12
CA GLU A 347 22.18 22.39 9.03
C GLU A 347 22.47 23.68 8.25
N VAL A 348 21.46 24.55 8.15
CA VAL A 348 21.63 25.83 7.49
C VAL A 348 22.30 26.78 8.46
N THR A 349 23.55 27.15 8.17
CA THR A 349 24.27 28.19 8.89
C THR A 349 23.80 29.55 8.38
N VAL A 350 22.62 29.98 8.85
CA VAL A 350 22.23 31.38 8.70
C VAL A 350 23.20 32.17 9.58
N GLY A 351 24.16 32.87 8.97
CA GLY A 351 24.96 33.85 9.71
C GLY A 351 23.98 34.76 10.43
N ALA A 352 24.12 34.90 11.76
CA ALA A 352 23.32 35.81 12.55
C ALA A 352 23.20 37.13 11.78
N PRO A 353 22.00 37.70 11.60
CA PRO A 353 21.92 39.06 11.08
C PRO A 353 22.80 39.89 12.02
N GLU A 354 23.91 40.43 11.52
CA GLU A 354 24.55 41.51 12.23
C GLU A 354 23.44 42.52 12.46
N GLU A 355 23.19 42.86 13.72
CA GLU A 355 22.19 43.83 14.13
C GLU A 355 22.57 45.19 13.54
N ASP A 356 22.35 45.37 12.24
CA ASP A 356 22.47 46.63 11.56
C ASP A 356 21.17 47.37 11.86
N GLU A 357 21.21 48.11 12.97
CA GLU A 357 20.24 49.13 13.37
C GLU A 357 20.24 50.25 12.30
N GLY A 358 19.69 49.96 11.12
CA GLY A 358 19.67 50.85 9.97
C GLY A 358 18.30 50.89 9.31
N ASP A 359 17.43 51.79 9.78
CA ASP A 359 16.20 52.20 9.12
C ASP A 359 16.54 52.78 7.72
N GLY A 360 16.42 51.98 6.65
CA GLY A 360 16.70 52.43 5.29
C GLY A 360 16.50 51.37 4.20
N GLU A 361 15.35 51.44 3.52
CA GLU A 361 15.03 50.88 2.19
C GLU A 361 15.76 49.61 1.71
N LEU A 362 15.05 48.48 1.87
CA LEU A 362 15.08 47.27 1.03
C LEU A 362 16.48 46.71 0.69
N GLU A 363 17.04 45.99 1.64
CA GLU A 363 18.14 45.07 1.37
C GLU A 363 17.79 44.11 0.21
N PRO A 364 18.73 43.92 -0.72
CA PRO A 364 18.51 43.07 -1.86
C PRO A 364 18.59 41.60 -1.45
N ARG A 365 17.44 40.96 -1.28
CA ARG A 365 17.37 39.52 -0.98
C ARG A 365 17.76 38.68 -2.19
N VAL A 366 18.77 37.83 -2.02
CA VAL A 366 19.03 36.72 -2.95
C VAL A 366 17.78 35.85 -2.97
N ALA A 367 17.20 35.64 -4.15
CA ALA A 367 15.97 34.86 -4.29
C ALA A 367 16.18 33.77 -5.34
N LEU A 368 16.00 32.51 -4.93
CA LEU A 368 15.91 31.38 -5.84
C LEU A 368 14.65 31.54 -6.70
N ARG A 369 14.82 31.64 -8.02
CA ARG A 369 13.67 31.74 -8.93
C ARG A 369 13.28 30.36 -9.43
N ARG A 370 14.28 29.58 -9.88
CA ARG A 370 14.07 28.30 -10.53
C ARG A 370 15.28 27.39 -10.34
N VAL A 371 15.02 26.12 -10.08
CA VAL A 371 15.98 25.01 -10.17
C VAL A 371 15.44 24.04 -11.20
N GLU A 372 16.27 23.71 -12.18
CA GLU A 372 15.93 22.76 -13.22
C GLU A 372 17.00 21.69 -13.25
N VAL A 373 16.60 20.45 -12.99
CA VAL A 373 17.45 19.26 -13.09
C VAL A 373 17.12 18.59 -14.42
N THR A 374 18.08 18.55 -15.34
CA THR A 374 17.95 17.87 -16.63
C THR A 374 18.89 16.68 -16.71
N GLY A 375 18.56 15.72 -17.58
CA GLY A 375 19.35 14.52 -17.76
C GLY A 375 19.51 13.70 -16.48
N LEU A 376 18.52 13.77 -15.57
CA LEU A 376 18.53 12.97 -14.35
C LEU A 376 18.55 11.50 -14.75
N LEU A 377 19.58 10.79 -14.34
CA LEU A 377 19.73 9.36 -14.45
C LEU A 377 20.28 8.85 -13.11
N LEU A 378 19.48 8.06 -12.40
CA LEU A 378 19.94 7.28 -11.26
C LEU A 378 19.86 5.81 -11.65
N GLU A 379 20.97 5.11 -11.60
CA GLU A 379 21.01 3.64 -11.67
C GLU A 379 21.51 3.14 -10.32
N ALA A 380 20.73 2.33 -9.61
CA ALA A 380 21.06 1.91 -8.26
C ALA A 380 20.62 0.48 -7.94
N CYS A 381 21.30 -0.16 -7.00
CA CYS A 381 20.89 -1.41 -6.37
C CYS A 381 21.10 -1.35 -4.85
N LEU A 382 20.42 -2.22 -4.10
CA LEU A 382 20.59 -2.31 -2.65
C LEU A 382 21.32 -3.60 -2.29
N ARG A 383 22.56 -3.48 -1.82
CA ARG A 383 23.37 -4.65 -1.43
C ARG A 383 23.05 -5.09 -0.02
N GLY A 384 22.36 -6.22 0.07
CA GLY A 384 22.08 -6.90 1.33
C GLY A 384 20.76 -6.49 1.98
N ALA A 385 20.53 -7.06 3.15
CA ALA A 385 19.32 -6.84 3.92
C ALA A 385 19.50 -5.71 4.93
N THR A 386 18.42 -4.98 5.16
CA THR A 386 18.35 -3.97 6.21
C THR A 386 16.93 -3.82 6.72
N THR A 387 16.79 -3.14 7.84
CA THR A 387 15.51 -2.89 8.49
C THR A 387 15.36 -1.40 8.73
N MET A 388 14.20 -0.86 8.42
CA MET A 388 13.86 0.52 8.67
C MET A 388 12.71 0.58 9.69
N PRO A 389 12.92 1.17 10.88
CA PRO A 389 11.82 1.40 11.81
C PRO A 389 10.87 2.44 11.21
N LEU A 390 9.58 2.13 11.23
CA LEU A 390 8.50 3.02 10.83
C LEU A 390 7.50 3.15 11.99
N ALA A 391 6.57 4.11 11.90
CA ALA A 391 5.55 4.28 12.93
C ALA A 391 4.76 2.96 13.14
N GLY A 392 4.90 2.38 14.33
CA GLY A 392 4.19 1.17 14.75
C GLY A 392 4.81 -0.17 14.33
N GLY A 393 5.91 -0.20 13.58
CA GLY A 393 6.51 -1.47 13.15
C GLY A 393 7.85 -1.35 12.42
N VAL A 394 8.24 -2.41 11.72
CA VAL A 394 9.52 -2.49 11.00
C VAL A 394 9.27 -2.86 9.55
N LEU A 395 9.86 -2.11 8.63
CA LEU A 395 9.99 -2.50 7.24
C LEU A 395 11.31 -3.25 7.05
N ARG A 396 11.24 -4.48 6.53
CA ARG A 396 12.41 -5.26 6.12
C ARG A 396 12.65 -5.05 4.63
N LEU A 397 13.87 -4.71 4.27
CA LEU A 397 14.34 -4.56 2.90
C LEU A 397 15.27 -5.74 2.65
N GLY A 398 14.87 -6.66 1.77
CA GLY A 398 15.59 -7.90 1.50
C GLY A 398 15.43 -8.97 2.59
N ALA A 399 16.18 -10.06 2.43
CA ALA A 399 16.28 -11.14 3.40
C ALA A 399 17.75 -11.58 3.53
N GLU A 400 18.06 -12.45 4.48
CA GLU A 400 19.39 -13.06 4.58
C GLU A 400 19.74 -13.70 3.22
N ASP A 401 20.86 -13.26 2.63
CA ASP A 401 21.35 -13.61 1.29
C ASP A 401 20.50 -13.18 0.07
N VAL A 402 19.47 -12.37 0.27
CA VAL A 402 18.64 -11.82 -0.82
C VAL A 402 18.68 -10.29 -0.78
N ALA A 403 19.24 -9.69 -1.83
CA ALA A 403 19.25 -8.24 -2.02
C ALA A 403 17.82 -7.69 -2.04
N ALA A 404 17.56 -6.58 -1.34
CA ALA A 404 16.23 -5.97 -1.35
C ALA A 404 15.85 -5.41 -2.73
N LEU A 405 16.84 -5.00 -3.51
CA LEU A 405 16.66 -4.33 -4.78
C LEU A 405 17.79 -4.73 -5.73
N ALA A 406 17.48 -5.48 -6.79
CA ALA A 406 18.48 -5.90 -7.75
C ALA A 406 18.89 -4.76 -8.69
N SER A 407 17.92 -3.97 -9.19
CA SER A 407 18.18 -2.79 -9.99
C SER A 407 17.01 -1.80 -9.95
N LEU A 408 17.32 -0.51 -9.86
CA LEU A 408 16.44 0.63 -9.99
C LEU A 408 17.06 1.58 -11.02
N ARG A 409 16.24 2.05 -11.95
CA ARG A 409 16.59 3.12 -12.88
C ARG A 409 15.55 4.22 -12.80
N LEU A 410 15.99 5.44 -12.48
CA LEU A 410 15.19 6.65 -12.58
C LEU A 410 15.73 7.51 -13.71
N GLN A 411 14.86 7.98 -14.60
CA GLN A 411 15.25 8.82 -15.71
C GLN A 411 14.25 9.96 -15.95
N GLY A 412 14.71 11.20 -16.06
CA GLY A 412 13.82 12.31 -16.40
C GLY A 412 14.40 13.69 -16.16
N SER A 413 13.51 14.61 -15.82
CA SER A 413 13.85 15.97 -15.42
C SER A 413 12.98 16.41 -14.24
N LEU A 414 13.43 17.42 -13.53
CA LEU A 414 12.70 18.03 -12.42
C LEU A 414 12.78 19.55 -12.56
N VAL A 415 11.65 20.21 -12.43
CA VAL A 415 11.58 21.68 -12.41
C VAL A 415 10.96 22.11 -11.09
N HIS A 416 11.70 22.87 -10.30
CA HIS A 416 11.21 23.54 -9.10
C HIS A 416 11.22 25.05 -9.31
N GLU A 417 10.05 25.65 -9.16
CA GLU A 417 9.89 27.11 -9.09
C GLU A 417 9.45 27.49 -7.68
N ALA A 418 9.86 28.68 -7.23
CA ALA A 418 9.47 29.19 -5.91
C ALA A 418 7.95 29.49 -5.78
N THR A 419 7.18 29.33 -6.86
CA THR A 419 5.73 29.52 -6.88
C THR A 419 4.99 28.20 -6.64
N PRO A 420 3.85 28.22 -5.91
CA PRO A 420 3.08 27.02 -5.59
C PRO A 420 2.40 26.37 -6.82
N THR A 421 2.37 27.06 -7.97
CA THR A 421 1.78 26.58 -9.23
C THR A 421 2.82 25.97 -10.17
N GLY A 422 3.93 25.46 -9.63
CA GLY A 422 5.05 24.93 -10.41
C GLY A 422 4.64 23.91 -11.47
N GLU A 423 5.43 23.87 -12.54
CA GLU A 423 5.31 22.94 -13.66
C GLU A 423 5.35 21.48 -13.17
N THR A 424 4.59 20.61 -13.82
CA THR A 424 4.65 19.16 -13.55
C THR A 424 5.69 18.51 -14.43
N THR A 425 6.48 17.62 -13.84
CA THR A 425 7.52 16.87 -14.56
C THR A 425 7.33 15.38 -14.35
N ASP A 426 7.61 14.59 -15.38
CA ASP A 426 7.52 13.13 -15.31
C ASP A 426 8.91 12.53 -15.18
N VAL A 427 9.06 11.64 -14.20
CA VAL A 427 10.26 10.82 -14.01
C VAL A 427 9.89 9.38 -14.33
N ALA A 428 10.55 8.80 -15.33
CA ALA A 428 10.44 7.40 -15.66
C ALA A 428 11.13 6.54 -14.59
N VAL A 429 10.50 5.44 -14.22
CA VAL A 429 10.97 4.50 -13.20
C VAL A 429 10.92 3.10 -13.77
N GLU A 430 12.05 2.40 -13.70
CA GLU A 430 12.15 0.98 -13.97
C GLU A 430 12.79 0.29 -12.77
N LEU A 431 12.28 -0.89 -12.41
CA LEU A 431 12.82 -1.67 -11.31
C LEU A 431 12.84 -3.15 -11.70
N THR A 432 13.84 -3.88 -11.23
CA THR A 432 13.92 -5.34 -11.34
C THR A 432 14.30 -5.91 -9.98
N GLY A 433 13.58 -6.95 -9.55
CA GLY A 433 13.79 -7.64 -8.28
C GLY A 433 13.66 -6.72 -7.07
N LEU A 434 12.49 -6.68 -6.45
CA LEU A 434 12.25 -6.01 -5.18
C LEU A 434 11.74 -7.02 -4.15
N ASP A 435 12.44 -7.13 -3.03
CA ASP A 435 12.08 -7.99 -1.92
C ASP A 435 11.91 -7.17 -0.64
N LEU A 436 10.71 -7.24 -0.06
CA LEU A 436 10.32 -6.50 1.13
C LEU A 436 9.66 -7.41 2.16
N GLY A 437 9.62 -6.98 3.41
CA GLY A 437 8.80 -7.56 4.46
C GLY A 437 8.30 -6.47 5.40
N ALA A 438 7.28 -6.76 6.17
CA ALA A 438 6.74 -5.84 7.16
C ALA A 438 6.38 -6.62 8.42
N ASP A 439 6.77 -6.10 9.58
CA ASP A 439 6.39 -6.67 10.87
C ASP A 439 5.67 -5.59 11.69
N GLY A 440 4.38 -5.80 11.91
CA GLY A 440 3.51 -4.98 12.74
C GLY A 440 3.22 -3.55 12.25
N LEU A 441 3.49 -3.20 10.98
CA LEU A 441 3.35 -1.82 10.48
C LEU A 441 1.94 -1.27 10.70
N ALA A 442 1.84 -0.11 11.37
CA ALA A 442 0.56 0.53 11.63
C ALA A 442 0.10 1.35 10.41
N LEU A 443 -1.07 1.02 9.87
CA LEU A 443 -1.62 1.64 8.67
C LEU A 443 -3.14 1.79 8.83
N ASP A 444 -3.65 3.02 8.81
CA ASP A 444 -5.09 3.34 8.84
C ASP A 444 -5.90 2.62 9.94
N GLY A 445 -5.34 2.50 11.15
CA GLY A 445 -6.01 1.81 12.26
C GLY A 445 -5.86 0.29 12.26
N HIS A 446 -5.02 -0.25 11.37
CA HIS A 446 -4.71 -1.67 11.25
C HIS A 446 -3.23 -1.96 11.44
N ARG A 447 -2.89 -3.23 11.64
CA ARG A 447 -1.52 -3.74 11.66
C ARG A 447 -1.30 -4.67 10.47
N LEU A 448 -0.23 -4.39 9.73
CA LEU A 448 0.24 -5.18 8.60
C LEU A 448 1.43 -6.03 9.02
N ASP A 449 1.27 -7.34 8.91
CA ASP A 449 2.36 -8.30 8.90
C ASP A 449 2.47 -8.93 7.52
N LEU A 450 3.69 -8.96 6.99
CA LEU A 450 4.01 -9.48 5.67
C LEU A 450 5.37 -10.14 5.74
N ARG A 451 5.40 -11.47 5.71
CA ARG A 451 6.67 -12.20 5.79
C ARG A 451 7.58 -11.87 4.61
N GLY A 452 7.00 -11.77 3.42
CA GLY A 452 7.72 -11.36 2.22
C GLY A 452 6.79 -10.86 1.11
N LEU A 453 7.20 -9.80 0.44
CA LEU A 453 6.74 -9.34 -0.85
C LEU A 453 7.91 -9.48 -1.81
N SER A 454 7.68 -10.13 -2.94
CA SER A 454 8.64 -10.21 -4.03
C SER A 454 7.99 -9.64 -5.28
N LEU A 455 8.73 -8.84 -6.02
CA LEU A 455 8.30 -8.23 -7.27
C LEU A 455 9.39 -8.48 -8.32
N GLY A 456 9.05 -9.20 -9.38
CA GLY A 456 9.98 -9.48 -10.48
C GLY A 456 10.43 -8.21 -11.19
N GLY A 457 9.51 -7.27 -11.44
CA GLY A 457 9.89 -5.94 -11.91
C GLY A 457 8.75 -4.95 -12.08
N LEU A 458 9.14 -3.72 -12.38
CA LEU A 458 8.28 -2.57 -12.65
C LEU A 458 8.67 -1.99 -14.01
N THR A 459 7.72 -1.90 -14.93
CA THR A 459 7.87 -1.29 -16.26
C THR A 459 6.84 -0.18 -16.47
N ASP A 460 7.11 0.68 -17.45
CA ASP A 460 6.26 1.83 -17.78
C ASP A 460 5.96 2.73 -16.56
N GLY A 461 6.87 2.71 -15.59
CA GLY A 461 6.77 3.48 -14.36
C GLY A 461 6.91 4.96 -14.68
N VAL A 462 5.95 5.76 -14.25
CA VAL A 462 6.03 7.21 -14.33
C VAL A 462 5.58 7.79 -13.01
N VAL A 463 6.43 8.60 -12.41
CA VAL A 463 6.10 9.44 -11.25
C VAL A 463 5.99 10.87 -11.74
N THR A 464 4.80 11.44 -11.62
CA THR A 464 4.57 12.84 -11.91
C THR A 464 4.84 13.65 -10.66
N LEU A 465 5.75 14.60 -10.79
CA LEU A 465 6.19 15.51 -9.76
C LEU A 465 5.62 16.91 -10.00
N ARG A 466 5.37 17.65 -8.92
CA ARG A 466 5.23 19.11 -8.92
C ARG A 466 6.34 19.69 -8.05
N GLY A 467 7.32 20.36 -8.66
CA GLY A 467 8.59 20.59 -7.98
C GLY A 467 9.28 19.26 -7.65
N ALA A 468 9.64 19.05 -6.39
CA ALA A 468 10.16 17.78 -5.89
C ALA A 468 9.10 16.88 -5.24
N ARG A 469 7.82 17.26 -5.28
CA ARG A 469 6.75 16.52 -4.61
C ARG A 469 6.05 15.57 -5.60
N PRO A 470 5.98 14.26 -5.33
CA PRO A 470 5.17 13.35 -6.13
C PRO A 470 3.69 13.67 -5.98
N ILE A 471 2.98 13.78 -7.09
CA ILE A 471 1.54 14.05 -7.16
C ILE A 471 0.74 12.92 -7.79
N ALA A 472 1.37 12.12 -8.65
CA ALA A 472 0.79 10.91 -9.21
C ALA A 472 1.89 9.89 -9.51
N ALA A 473 1.52 8.62 -9.55
CA ALA A 473 2.38 7.54 -9.98
C ALA A 473 1.57 6.51 -10.76
N ARG A 474 2.14 5.97 -11.84
CA ARG A 474 1.57 4.84 -12.57
C ARG A 474 2.66 3.85 -12.92
N ALA A 475 2.33 2.56 -12.93
CA ALA A 475 3.29 1.52 -13.28
C ALA A 475 2.60 0.21 -13.67
N ALA A 476 3.30 -0.59 -14.47
CA ALA A 476 2.99 -2.00 -14.67
C ALA A 476 3.95 -2.86 -13.85
N LEU A 477 3.40 -3.65 -12.93
CA LEU A 477 4.13 -4.57 -12.06
C LEU A 477 4.07 -5.97 -12.65
N ARG A 478 5.17 -6.72 -12.52
CA ARG A 478 5.31 -8.10 -13.01
C ARG A 478 5.74 -9.03 -11.88
N ASP A 479 5.15 -10.22 -11.87
CA ASP A 479 5.47 -11.30 -10.94
C ASP A 479 5.41 -10.85 -9.47
N LEU A 480 4.33 -10.16 -9.09
CA LEU A 480 4.09 -9.78 -7.70
C LEU A 480 3.68 -11.04 -6.91
N SER A 481 4.41 -11.34 -5.84
CA SER A 481 4.11 -12.43 -4.92
C SER A 481 4.17 -11.96 -3.47
N LEU A 482 3.12 -12.21 -2.71
CA LEU A 482 3.05 -11.94 -1.27
C LEU A 482 3.02 -13.26 -0.51
N ARG A 483 3.73 -13.32 0.61
CA ARG A 483 3.81 -14.50 1.49
C ARG A 483 3.46 -14.14 2.93
N SER A 484 2.56 -14.93 3.51
CA SER A 484 2.06 -14.83 4.88
C SER A 484 1.62 -13.39 5.21
N PHE A 485 0.56 -12.95 4.54
CA PHE A 485 -0.04 -11.63 4.75
C PHE A 485 -1.06 -11.68 5.88
N ARG A 486 -1.02 -10.69 6.77
CA ARG A 486 -2.06 -10.42 7.76
C ARG A 486 -2.31 -8.92 7.86
N TRP A 487 -3.57 -8.57 7.80
CA TRP A 487 -4.08 -7.22 8.00
C TRP A 487 -5.15 -7.27 9.08
N THR A 488 -4.76 -6.86 10.29
CA THR A 488 -5.60 -7.01 11.48
C THR A 488 -6.02 -5.65 12.02
N ALA A 489 -7.20 -5.55 12.61
CA ALA A 489 -7.59 -4.31 13.30
C ALA A 489 -6.65 -4.06 14.48
N ALA A 490 -6.08 -2.86 14.57
CA ALA A 490 -5.21 -2.54 15.69
C ALA A 490 -6.06 -2.40 16.96
N ARG A 491 -5.61 -3.00 18.07
CA ARG A 491 -6.29 -2.87 19.36
C ARG A 491 -6.11 -1.44 19.85
N ARG A 492 -7.19 -0.80 20.32
CA ARG A 492 -7.15 0.59 20.84
C ARG A 492 -6.12 0.79 21.94
N ASP A 493 -5.83 -0.25 22.71
CA ASP A 493 -4.91 -0.18 23.86
C ASP A 493 -3.42 -0.25 23.46
N GLU A 494 -3.10 -0.48 22.17
CA GLU A 494 -1.72 -0.60 21.66
C GLU A 494 -1.20 0.69 20.99
N TRP A 495 -2.01 1.76 20.96
CA TRP A 495 -1.65 3.06 20.35
C TRP A 495 -1.07 4.08 21.34
N ILE A 496 -0.88 3.67 22.60
CA ILE A 496 -0.26 4.47 23.68
C ILE A 496 1.13 3.90 23.93
#